data_AF-A0A934L3H2-F1
#
_entry.id   AF-A0A934L3H2-F1
#
_cell.length_a   1.000
_cell.length_b   1.000
_cell.length_c   1.000
_cell.angle_alpha   90.00
_cell.angle_beta   90.00
_cell.angle_gamma   90.00
#
_symmetry.space_group_name_H-M   'P 1'
#
loop_
_entity.id
_entity.type
_entity.pdbx_description
1 polymer ?
#
loop_
_entity_poly.entity_id
_entity_poly.type
_entity_poly.pdbx_seq_one_letter_code
_entity_poly.pdbx_strand_id
1 'polypeptide(L)'
;MTADEKASLGENVVALVEGQSITKAEVDEMVKYYGQNPGDRSEDDVKRQALQAVIVQKAALGHYQTAAPGALSKLQAVEKDLAAGGDFAELAKKHSMCPSAAQGGDLDFFGRGMMDPVFEKAAFTLKMGEVSPIIQTSFGYHLVKNTGFKKGENPGTDQVRASHILVMFDTDANAARQVSGNASQGHVNLAFRDDDWQKLNPFAR
;
A
#
# COMPACT_ATOMS: atom_id res chain seq x y z
N MET A 1 -0.57 5.77 -25.60
CA MET A 1 0.41 4.79 -26.10
C MET A 1 0.03 4.38 -27.51
N THR A 2 0.96 4.49 -28.44
CA THR A 2 0.82 4.06 -29.84
C THR A 2 0.88 2.53 -29.95
N ALA A 3 0.44 1.96 -31.07
CA ALA A 3 0.49 0.52 -31.32
C ALA A 3 1.91 -0.06 -31.22
N ASP A 4 2.90 0.66 -31.76
CA ASP A 4 4.31 0.26 -31.71
C ASP A 4 4.87 0.29 -30.28
N GLU A 5 4.46 1.27 -29.48
CA GLU A 5 4.81 1.31 -28.05
C GLU A 5 4.23 0.09 -27.32
N LYS A 6 2.96 -0.28 -27.57
CA LYS A 6 2.36 -1.48 -26.94
C LYS A 6 3.09 -2.76 -27.35
N ALA A 7 3.48 -2.87 -28.63
CA ALA A 7 4.16 -4.04 -29.17
C ALA A 7 5.59 -4.21 -28.63
N SER A 8 6.25 -3.11 -28.28
CA SER A 8 7.59 -3.12 -27.68
C SER A 8 7.61 -3.48 -26.20
N LEU A 9 6.47 -3.40 -25.50
CA LEU A 9 6.36 -3.86 -24.12
C LEU A 9 6.36 -5.39 -24.04
N GLY A 10 7.07 -5.93 -23.05
CA GLY A 10 7.05 -7.38 -22.79
C GLY A 10 5.63 -7.89 -22.52
N GLU A 11 5.33 -9.14 -22.91
CA GLU A 11 4.00 -9.75 -22.80
C GLU A 11 3.42 -9.76 -21.38
N ASN A 12 4.29 -9.68 -20.38
CA ASN A 12 3.90 -9.64 -18.97
C ASN A 12 3.51 -8.24 -18.48
N VAL A 13 3.67 -7.18 -19.26
CA VAL A 13 3.25 -5.82 -18.86
C VAL A 13 1.77 -5.65 -19.13
N VAL A 14 1.01 -5.04 -18.22
CA VAL A 14 -0.44 -4.84 -18.38
C VAL A 14 -0.81 -3.37 -18.50
N ALA A 15 -0.04 -2.50 -17.85
CA ALA A 15 -0.21 -1.06 -17.92
C ALA A 15 1.12 -0.34 -17.63
N LEU A 16 1.18 0.93 -18.01
CA LEU A 16 2.18 1.89 -17.59
C LEU A 16 1.53 2.95 -16.71
N VAL A 17 2.20 3.33 -15.63
CA VAL A 17 1.81 4.42 -14.73
C VAL A 17 3.01 5.32 -14.55
N GLU A 18 2.91 6.59 -14.99
CA GLU A 18 4.03 7.54 -14.95
C GLU A 18 5.31 6.96 -15.60
N GLY A 19 5.14 6.19 -16.69
CA GLY A 19 6.24 5.53 -17.40
C GLY A 19 6.78 4.26 -16.75
N GLN A 20 6.32 3.89 -15.54
CA GLN A 20 6.69 2.64 -14.89
C GLN A 20 5.81 1.49 -15.35
N SER A 21 6.40 0.32 -15.60
CA SER A 21 5.66 -0.88 -15.96
C SER A 21 4.97 -1.51 -14.75
N ILE A 22 3.68 -1.83 -14.94
CA ILE A 22 2.90 -2.76 -14.12
C ILE A 22 2.90 -4.10 -14.82
N THR A 23 3.28 -5.15 -14.11
CA THR A 23 3.28 -6.51 -14.64
C THR A 23 2.04 -7.28 -14.20
N LYS A 24 1.67 -8.30 -15.00
CA LYS A 24 0.60 -9.23 -14.69
C LYS A 24 0.85 -9.95 -13.37
N ALA A 25 2.10 -10.30 -13.07
CA ALA A 25 2.45 -10.97 -11.83
C ALA A 25 2.14 -10.12 -10.59
N GLU A 26 2.42 -8.80 -10.63
CA GLU A 26 2.09 -7.87 -9.54
C GLU A 26 0.58 -7.75 -9.34
N VAL A 27 -0.19 -7.68 -10.43
CA VAL A 27 -1.65 -7.64 -10.36
C VAL A 27 -2.22 -8.97 -9.85
N ASP A 28 -1.74 -10.11 -10.36
CA ASP A 28 -2.19 -11.45 -9.95
C ASP A 28 -1.92 -11.73 -8.47
N GLU A 29 -0.82 -11.20 -7.92
CA GLU A 29 -0.54 -11.25 -6.49
C GLU A 29 -1.64 -10.54 -5.68
N MET A 30 -2.02 -9.34 -6.10
CA MET A 30 -3.08 -8.58 -5.45
C MET A 30 -4.47 -9.18 -5.68
N VAL A 31 -4.72 -9.80 -6.84
CA VAL A 31 -5.95 -10.58 -7.10
C VAL A 31 -6.08 -11.73 -6.11
N LYS A 32 -5.00 -12.49 -5.88
CA LYS A 32 -5.01 -13.56 -4.86
C LYS A 32 -5.29 -12.99 -3.48
N TYR A 33 -4.66 -11.87 -3.12
CA TYR A 33 -4.83 -11.25 -1.82
C TYR A 33 -6.28 -10.76 -1.57
N TYR A 34 -6.87 -10.02 -2.49
CA TYR A 34 -8.25 -9.55 -2.35
C TYR A 34 -9.27 -10.67 -2.55
N GLY A 35 -8.96 -11.65 -3.40
CA GLY A 35 -9.78 -12.83 -3.67
C GLY A 35 -9.88 -13.83 -2.51
N GLN A 36 -8.99 -13.76 -1.51
CA GLN A 36 -9.13 -14.53 -0.26
C GLN A 36 -10.31 -14.07 0.58
N ASN A 37 -10.70 -12.81 0.46
CA ASN A 37 -11.82 -12.24 1.21
C ASN A 37 -12.66 -11.32 0.31
N PRO A 38 -13.30 -11.86 -0.74
CA PRO A 38 -13.90 -11.05 -1.80
C PRO A 38 -15.16 -10.34 -1.33
N GLY A 39 -15.84 -10.79 -0.28
CA GLY A 39 -17.17 -10.28 0.03
C GLY A 39 -18.13 -10.51 -1.13
N ASP A 40 -18.96 -9.53 -1.44
CA ASP A 40 -19.92 -9.60 -2.54
C ASP A 40 -19.32 -9.19 -3.90
N ARG A 41 -18.01 -8.91 -3.97
CA ARG A 41 -17.32 -8.49 -5.19
C ARG A 41 -17.27 -9.62 -6.21
N SER A 42 -17.56 -9.30 -7.48
CA SER A 42 -17.33 -10.21 -8.60
C SER A 42 -15.83 -10.41 -8.83
N GLU A 43 -15.46 -11.42 -9.63
CA GLU A 43 -14.06 -11.64 -10.03
C GLU A 43 -13.48 -10.40 -10.73
N ASP A 44 -14.26 -9.74 -11.58
CA ASP A 44 -13.84 -8.51 -12.25
C ASP A 44 -13.64 -7.36 -11.27
N ASP A 45 -14.47 -7.25 -10.23
CA ASP A 45 -14.31 -6.22 -9.21
C ASP A 45 -13.06 -6.45 -8.35
N VAL A 46 -12.75 -7.72 -8.04
CA VAL A 46 -11.48 -8.08 -7.38
C VAL A 46 -10.29 -7.72 -8.27
N LYS A 47 -10.36 -7.99 -9.59
CA LYS A 47 -9.31 -7.60 -10.54
C LYS A 47 -9.16 -6.09 -10.66
N ARG A 48 -10.27 -5.34 -10.74
CA ARG A 48 -10.26 -3.86 -10.77
C ARG A 48 -9.60 -3.29 -9.52
N GLN A 49 -9.94 -3.81 -8.34
CA GLN A 49 -9.34 -3.36 -7.09
C GLN A 49 -7.86 -3.74 -6.99
N ALA A 50 -7.48 -4.95 -7.40
CA ALA A 50 -6.09 -5.36 -7.46
C ALA A 50 -5.27 -4.44 -8.37
N LEU A 51 -5.79 -4.15 -9.56
CA LEU A 51 -5.17 -3.22 -10.51
C LEU A 51 -5.09 -1.79 -9.93
N GLN A 52 -6.16 -1.30 -9.28
CA GLN A 52 -6.17 -0.01 -8.58
C GLN A 52 -5.04 0.07 -7.54
N ALA A 53 -4.91 -0.96 -6.71
CA ALA A 53 -3.88 -1.03 -5.68
C ALA A 53 -2.47 -0.91 -6.27
N VAL A 54 -2.19 -1.65 -7.35
CA VAL A 54 -0.87 -1.62 -8.00
C VAL A 54 -0.63 -0.28 -8.71
N ILE A 55 -1.64 0.31 -9.35
CA ILE A 55 -1.53 1.64 -9.97
C ILE A 55 -1.18 2.71 -8.92
N VAL A 56 -1.91 2.75 -7.81
CA VAL A 56 -1.67 3.72 -6.73
C VAL A 56 -0.27 3.54 -6.15
N GLN A 57 0.17 2.29 -5.95
CA GLN A 57 1.52 2.00 -5.46
C GLN A 57 2.61 2.48 -6.41
N LYS A 58 2.51 2.18 -7.72
CA LYS A 58 3.51 2.60 -8.72
C LYS A 58 3.56 4.12 -8.86
N ALA A 59 2.40 4.76 -9.00
CA ALA A 59 2.31 6.21 -9.05
C ALA A 59 3.07 6.83 -7.86
N ALA A 60 2.83 6.35 -6.64
CA ALA A 60 3.53 6.86 -5.47
C ALA A 60 5.05 6.63 -5.50
N LEU A 61 5.51 5.43 -5.91
CA LEU A 61 6.94 5.10 -5.95
C LEU A 61 7.70 5.87 -7.02
N GLY A 62 7.09 6.15 -8.19
CA GLY A 62 7.72 6.92 -9.27
C GLY A 62 8.13 8.34 -8.87
N HIS A 63 7.44 8.93 -7.89
CA HIS A 63 7.76 10.26 -7.37
C HIS A 63 8.71 10.24 -6.15
N TYR A 64 9.09 9.06 -5.65
CA TYR A 64 9.80 8.88 -4.38
C TYR A 64 11.11 8.08 -4.48
N GLN A 65 11.79 8.12 -5.62
CA GLN A 65 13.02 7.33 -5.78
C GLN A 65 14.21 7.85 -4.94
N THR A 66 14.08 8.99 -4.26
CA THR A 66 15.09 9.52 -3.33
C THR A 66 14.63 9.33 -1.88
N ALA A 67 14.83 8.13 -1.33
CA ALA A 67 14.70 7.91 0.10
C ALA A 67 15.56 8.95 0.86
N ALA A 68 15.01 9.59 1.89
CA ALA A 68 15.80 10.32 2.88
C ALA A 68 17.02 9.48 3.27
N PRO A 69 18.26 9.96 3.11
CA PRO A 69 19.42 9.32 3.69
C PRO A 69 19.22 9.26 5.22
N GLY A 70 18.73 8.13 5.72
CA GLY A 70 18.50 7.90 7.15
C GLY A 70 17.06 7.58 7.57
N ALA A 71 16.05 7.64 6.70
CA ALA A 71 14.69 7.20 7.08
C ALA A 71 14.67 5.71 7.45
N LEU A 72 15.31 4.89 6.60
CA LEU A 72 15.52 3.46 6.88
C LEU A 72 16.35 3.25 8.16
N SER A 73 17.46 3.97 8.31
CA SER A 73 18.32 3.85 9.49
C SER A 73 17.62 4.22 10.80
N LYS A 74 16.74 5.24 10.78
CA LYS A 74 15.90 5.61 11.93
C LYS A 74 14.97 4.47 12.31
N LEU A 75 14.29 3.87 11.34
CA LEU A 75 13.35 2.79 11.62
C LEU A 75 14.06 1.49 12.02
N GLN A 76 15.25 1.22 11.48
CA GLN A 76 16.11 0.12 11.93
C GLN A 76 16.59 0.31 13.38
N ALA A 77 16.82 1.54 13.84
CA ALA A 77 17.10 1.81 15.25
C ALA A 77 15.88 1.50 16.12
N VAL A 78 14.68 1.90 15.68
CA VAL A 78 13.43 1.57 16.38
C VAL A 78 13.19 0.06 16.44
N GLU A 79 13.46 -0.67 15.35
CA GLU A 79 13.36 -2.13 15.31
C GLU A 79 14.29 -2.80 16.34
N LYS A 80 15.52 -2.27 16.51
CA LYS A 80 16.44 -2.72 17.56
C LYS A 80 15.92 -2.43 18.97
N ASP A 81 15.35 -1.25 19.19
CA ASP A 81 14.77 -0.89 20.49
C ASP A 81 13.57 -1.79 20.83
N LEU A 82 12.73 -2.13 19.85
CA LEU A 82 11.65 -3.11 20.01
C LEU A 82 12.18 -4.51 20.34
N ALA A 83 13.23 -4.96 19.65
CA ALA A 83 13.87 -6.25 19.92
C ALA A 83 14.52 -6.30 21.32
N ALA A 84 14.90 -5.15 21.88
CA ALA A 84 15.39 -5.01 23.25
C ALA A 84 14.27 -4.93 24.32
N GLY A 85 12.99 -5.05 23.91
CA GLY A 85 11.84 -5.02 24.81
C GLY A 85 11.20 -3.63 25.00
N GLY A 86 11.52 -2.66 24.15
CA GLY A 86 10.88 -1.35 24.15
C GLY A 86 9.37 -1.43 23.86
N ASP A 87 8.60 -0.50 24.44
CA ASP A 87 7.17 -0.41 24.18
C ASP A 87 6.91 0.23 22.81
N PHE A 88 6.03 -0.41 22.03
CA PHE A 88 5.71 0.05 20.68
C PHE A 88 5.01 1.41 20.68
N ALA A 89 4.10 1.66 21.62
CA ALA A 89 3.34 2.91 21.67
C ALA A 89 4.24 4.08 22.10
N GLU A 90 5.19 3.86 23.00
CA GLU A 90 6.21 4.86 23.37
C GLU A 90 7.14 5.18 22.20
N LEU A 91 7.64 4.16 21.50
CA LEU A 91 8.49 4.35 20.33
C LEU A 91 7.73 5.04 19.20
N ALA A 92 6.44 4.72 19.01
CA ALA A 92 5.58 5.41 18.06
C ALA A 92 5.42 6.90 18.41
N LYS A 93 5.15 7.23 19.67
CA LYS A 93 5.05 8.64 20.12
C LYS A 93 6.34 9.43 19.87
N LYS A 94 7.48 8.77 19.96
CA LYS A 94 8.80 9.42 19.84
C LYS A 94 9.31 9.53 18.40
N HIS A 95 9.05 8.52 17.57
CA HIS A 95 9.68 8.37 16.26
C HIS A 95 8.73 8.45 15.07
N SER A 96 7.43 8.21 15.29
CA SER A 96 6.44 8.25 14.20
C SER A 96 6.12 9.67 13.80
N MET A 97 6.02 9.91 12.50
CA MET A 97 5.65 11.18 11.89
C MET A 97 4.17 11.22 11.45
N CYS A 98 3.40 10.17 11.75
CA CYS A 98 1.96 10.13 11.52
C CYS A 98 1.20 10.87 12.63
N PRO A 99 0.06 11.53 12.36
CA PRO A 99 -0.79 12.10 13.42
C PRO A 99 -1.21 11.11 14.52
N SER A 100 -1.31 9.81 14.20
CA SER A 100 -1.59 8.76 15.18
C SER A 100 -0.47 8.56 16.21
N ALA A 101 0.72 9.15 16.00
CA ALA A 101 1.85 9.07 16.93
C ALA A 101 1.45 9.46 18.36
N ALA A 102 0.62 10.50 18.53
CA ALA A 102 0.14 10.93 19.83
C ALA A 102 -0.64 9.83 20.60
N GLN A 103 -1.28 8.93 19.86
CA GLN A 103 -2.04 7.77 20.37
C GLN A 103 -1.23 6.47 20.31
N GLY A 104 0.10 6.54 20.24
CA GLY A 104 0.96 5.35 20.15
C GLY A 104 0.94 4.68 18.78
N GLY A 105 0.57 5.43 17.74
CA GLY A 105 0.50 4.96 16.36
C GLY A 105 -0.77 4.18 16.03
N ASP A 106 -1.76 4.11 16.93
CA ASP A 106 -3.01 3.38 16.73
C ASP A 106 -3.86 3.97 15.60
N LEU A 107 -4.32 3.10 14.69
CA LEU A 107 -5.13 3.46 13.52
C LEU A 107 -6.59 3.00 13.64
N ASP A 108 -6.99 2.44 14.79
CA ASP A 108 -8.27 1.79 14.99
C ASP A 108 -8.52 0.64 13.99
N PHE A 109 -9.74 0.08 13.97
CA PHE A 109 -10.12 -0.98 13.06
C PHE A 109 -10.32 -0.47 11.63
N PHE A 110 -9.67 -1.12 10.68
CA PHE A 110 -9.87 -0.88 9.26
C PHE A 110 -10.04 -2.20 8.48
N GLY A 111 -10.82 -2.13 7.41
CA GLY A 111 -11.09 -3.21 6.47
C GLY A 111 -10.17 -3.15 5.25
N ARG A 112 -10.31 -4.14 4.38
CA ARG A 112 -9.51 -4.23 3.15
C ARG A 112 -9.92 -3.19 2.11
N GLY A 113 -8.95 -2.60 1.43
CA GLY A 113 -9.09 -1.48 0.49
C GLY A 113 -9.11 -0.10 1.14
N MET A 114 -8.92 0.03 2.46
CA MET A 114 -8.98 1.33 3.16
C MET A 114 -7.62 1.99 3.40
N MET A 115 -6.54 1.21 3.36
CA MET A 115 -5.17 1.68 3.61
C MET A 115 -4.28 1.44 2.37
N ASP A 116 -3.03 1.94 2.43
CA ASP A 116 -2.03 1.62 1.42
C ASP A 116 -1.91 0.09 1.27
N PRO A 117 -1.92 -0.46 0.04
CA PRO A 117 -1.99 -1.92 -0.17
C PRO A 117 -0.88 -2.70 0.52
N VAL A 118 0.34 -2.14 0.58
CA VAL A 118 1.49 -2.79 1.24
C VAL A 118 1.29 -2.81 2.76
N PHE A 119 0.81 -1.68 3.31
CA PHE A 119 0.52 -1.55 4.72
C PHE A 119 -0.58 -2.50 5.17
N GLU A 120 -1.68 -2.51 4.44
CA GLU A 120 -2.82 -3.36 4.73
C GLU A 120 -2.46 -4.83 4.69
N LYS A 121 -1.78 -5.27 3.62
CA LYS A 121 -1.34 -6.66 3.48
C LYS A 121 -0.47 -7.09 4.67
N ALA A 122 0.45 -6.23 5.12
CA ALA A 122 1.25 -6.50 6.30
C ALA A 122 0.36 -6.64 7.55
N ALA A 123 -0.51 -5.67 7.81
CA ALA A 123 -1.40 -5.68 8.98
C ALA A 123 -2.29 -6.93 9.06
N PHE A 124 -2.90 -7.34 7.95
CA PHE A 124 -3.77 -8.52 7.89
C PHE A 124 -3.02 -9.86 7.92
N THR A 125 -1.72 -9.88 7.60
CA THR A 125 -0.90 -11.11 7.63
C THR A 125 -0.32 -11.37 9.01
N LEU A 126 -0.08 -10.31 9.79
CA LEU A 126 0.45 -10.40 11.15
C LEU A 126 -0.54 -11.05 12.12
N LYS A 127 -0.02 -11.85 13.05
CA LYS A 127 -0.79 -12.34 14.20
C LYS A 127 -0.99 -11.21 15.21
N MET A 128 -2.02 -11.33 16.05
CA MET A 128 -2.25 -10.38 17.13
C MET A 128 -1.01 -10.27 18.03
N GLY A 129 -0.53 -9.04 18.23
CA GLY A 129 0.68 -8.71 18.98
C GLY A 129 1.98 -8.71 18.18
N GLU A 130 1.99 -9.27 16.97
CA GLU A 130 3.16 -9.36 16.10
C GLU A 130 3.47 -8.02 15.43
N VAL A 131 4.77 -7.80 15.15
CA VAL A 131 5.30 -6.62 14.45
C VAL A 131 5.85 -7.05 13.09
N SER A 132 5.56 -6.29 12.03
CA SER A 132 6.06 -6.53 10.68
C SER A 132 7.56 -6.28 10.58
N PRO A 133 8.21 -6.84 9.55
CA PRO A 133 9.44 -6.24 9.05
C PRO A 133 9.19 -4.79 8.60
N ILE A 134 10.27 -4.04 8.37
CA ILE A 134 10.18 -2.72 7.76
C ILE A 134 9.57 -2.84 6.36
N ILE A 135 8.43 -2.20 6.16
CA ILE A 135 7.75 -2.13 4.86
C ILE A 135 7.85 -0.72 4.29
N GLN A 136 7.91 -0.63 2.97
CA GLN A 136 7.95 0.64 2.26
C GLN A 136 6.58 0.92 1.62
N THR A 137 6.02 2.08 1.91
CA THR A 137 4.77 2.56 1.29
C THR A 137 5.04 3.83 0.48
N SER A 138 3.96 4.39 -0.06
CA SER A 138 3.91 5.72 -0.66
C SER A 138 4.39 6.87 0.24
N PHE A 139 4.25 6.75 1.56
CA PHE A 139 4.56 7.83 2.51
C PHE A 139 5.97 7.71 3.11
N GLY A 140 6.50 6.50 3.23
CA GLY A 140 7.70 6.26 4.03
C GLY A 140 7.94 4.80 4.33
N TYR A 141 8.82 4.57 5.30
CA TYR A 141 9.01 3.28 5.92
C TYR A 141 8.09 3.12 7.12
N HIS A 142 7.50 1.94 7.25
CA HIS A 142 6.60 1.60 8.35
C HIS A 142 7.07 0.35 9.10
N LEU A 143 6.92 0.38 10.41
CA LEU A 143 6.74 -0.82 11.23
C LEU A 143 5.27 -0.89 11.62
N VAL A 144 4.66 -2.05 11.46
CA VAL A 144 3.23 -2.27 11.72
C VAL A 144 3.09 -3.30 12.83
N LYS A 145 2.25 -3.04 13.81
CA LYS A 145 1.89 -3.99 14.86
C LYS A 145 0.41 -4.30 14.77
N ASN A 146 0.05 -5.58 14.67
CA ASN A 146 -1.36 -5.97 14.77
C ASN A 146 -1.77 -5.92 16.25
N THR A 147 -2.79 -5.11 16.57
CA THR A 147 -3.31 -4.93 17.92
C THR A 147 -4.70 -5.52 18.12
N GLY A 148 -5.32 -6.02 17.06
CA GLY A 148 -6.60 -6.71 17.14
C GLY A 148 -7.09 -7.20 15.79
N PHE A 149 -7.93 -8.23 15.82
CA PHE A 149 -8.61 -8.75 14.65
C PHE A 149 -10.09 -8.92 14.97
N LYS A 150 -10.95 -8.40 14.08
CA LYS A 150 -12.40 -8.54 14.17
C LYS A 150 -12.88 -9.23 12.91
N LYS A 151 -13.35 -10.47 13.08
CA LYS A 151 -13.98 -11.20 11.98
C LYS A 151 -15.29 -10.52 11.62
N GLY A 152 -15.49 -10.31 10.33
CA GLY A 152 -16.72 -9.76 9.79
C GLY A 152 -17.88 -10.75 9.90
N GLU A 153 -19.11 -10.23 9.97
CA GLU A 153 -20.32 -11.07 9.91
C GLU A 153 -20.54 -11.64 8.50
N ASN A 154 -20.16 -10.87 7.48
CA ASN A 154 -20.22 -11.26 6.08
C ASN A 154 -18.81 -11.44 5.49
N PRO A 155 -18.64 -12.27 4.44
CA PRO A 155 -17.38 -12.33 3.70
C PRO A 155 -16.90 -10.93 3.30
N GLY A 156 -15.60 -10.69 3.28
CA GLY A 156 -15.01 -9.40 2.92
C GLY A 156 -15.10 -8.31 4.00
N THR A 157 -15.78 -8.56 5.12
CA THR A 157 -16.00 -7.54 6.17
C THR A 157 -15.07 -7.67 7.37
N ASP A 158 -14.00 -8.46 7.26
CA ASP A 158 -12.98 -8.57 8.29
C ASP A 158 -12.25 -7.24 8.48
N GLN A 159 -11.94 -6.93 9.74
CA GLN A 159 -11.24 -5.72 10.13
C GLN A 159 -10.02 -6.09 10.96
N VAL A 160 -8.93 -5.35 10.77
CA VAL A 160 -7.73 -5.42 11.60
C VAL A 160 -7.56 -4.09 12.31
N ARG A 161 -7.19 -4.12 13.57
CA ARG A 161 -6.68 -2.96 14.29
C ARG A 161 -5.17 -3.04 14.27
N ALA A 162 -4.52 -1.95 13.87
CA ALA A 162 -3.06 -1.90 13.85
C ALA A 162 -2.55 -0.59 14.43
N SER A 163 -1.36 -0.68 15.02
CA SER A 163 -0.55 0.48 15.35
C SER A 163 0.64 0.54 14.39
N HIS A 164 1.14 1.73 14.08
CA HIS A 164 2.30 1.87 13.22
C HIS A 164 3.29 2.96 13.64
N ILE A 165 4.55 2.77 13.24
CA ILE A 165 5.60 3.77 13.31
C ILE A 165 5.96 4.13 11.88
N LEU A 166 5.61 5.34 11.46
CA LEU A 166 5.91 5.87 10.13
C LEU A 166 7.10 6.80 10.21
N VAL A 167 8.18 6.49 9.50
CA VAL A 167 9.23 7.43 9.19
C VAL A 167 9.06 7.80 7.72
N MET A 168 8.48 8.99 7.48
CA MET A 168 8.35 9.51 6.13
C MET A 168 9.74 9.70 5.54
N PHE A 169 9.88 9.57 4.23
CA PHE A 169 11.15 9.98 3.66
C PHE A 169 11.25 11.53 3.63
N ASP A 170 12.45 12.09 3.40
CA ASP A 170 12.61 13.55 3.30
C ASP A 170 12.08 13.98 1.95
N THR A 171 10.81 14.35 1.92
CA THR A 171 10.18 15.30 1.01
C THR A 171 8.74 15.49 1.45
N ASP A 172 8.21 16.70 1.25
CA ASP A 172 6.89 17.15 1.70
C ASP A 172 5.84 16.03 1.82
N ALA A 173 5.41 15.72 3.04
CA ALA A 173 4.31 14.78 3.32
C ALA A 173 3.04 15.09 2.49
N ASN A 174 2.88 16.36 2.10
CA ASN A 174 1.83 16.82 1.19
C ASN A 174 1.98 16.28 -0.23
N ALA A 175 3.20 16.15 -0.77
CA ALA A 175 3.43 15.65 -2.12
C ALA A 175 3.07 14.16 -2.24
N ALA A 176 3.48 13.31 -1.29
CA ALA A 176 3.11 11.89 -1.28
C ALA A 176 1.58 11.71 -1.16
N ARG A 177 0.95 12.47 -0.25
CA ARG A 177 -0.51 12.49 -0.10
C ARG A 177 -1.21 12.97 -1.36
N GLN A 178 -0.66 13.98 -2.03
CA GLN A 178 -1.21 14.52 -3.27
C GLN A 178 -1.05 13.55 -4.44
N VAL A 179 0.09 12.86 -4.56
CA VAL A 179 0.32 11.85 -5.60
C VAL A 179 -0.59 10.64 -5.38
N SER A 180 -0.66 10.10 -4.16
CA SER A 180 -1.59 9.01 -3.85
C SER A 180 -3.04 9.44 -4.06
N GLY A 181 -3.38 10.68 -3.69
CA GLY A 181 -4.69 11.28 -3.95
C GLY A 181 -4.99 11.37 -5.43
N ASN A 182 -4.07 11.92 -6.22
CA ASN A 182 -4.16 12.03 -7.67
C ASN A 182 -4.30 10.65 -8.32
N ALA A 183 -3.51 9.66 -7.91
CA ALA A 183 -3.62 8.31 -8.40
C ALA A 183 -5.00 7.71 -8.12
N SER A 184 -5.50 7.86 -6.89
CA SER A 184 -6.84 7.40 -6.50
C SER A 184 -7.98 8.12 -7.23
N GLN A 185 -7.72 9.30 -7.79
CA GLN A 185 -8.66 10.13 -8.55
C GLN A 185 -8.46 10.02 -10.07
N GLY A 186 -7.52 9.20 -10.54
CA GLY A 186 -7.23 9.05 -11.97
C GLY A 186 -6.47 10.21 -12.61
N HIS A 187 -5.83 11.08 -11.83
CA HIS A 187 -5.04 12.23 -12.31
C HIS A 187 -3.57 11.88 -12.63
N VAL A 188 -3.27 10.60 -12.83
CA VAL A 188 -1.94 10.11 -13.23
C VAL A 188 -1.97 9.66 -14.69
N ASN A 189 -0.83 9.68 -15.36
CA ASN A 189 -0.72 9.20 -16.73
C ASN A 189 -0.77 7.67 -16.77
N LEU A 190 -1.90 7.15 -17.26
CA LEU A 190 -2.18 5.72 -17.38
C LEU A 190 -2.22 5.30 -18.85
N ALA A 191 -1.48 4.24 -19.18
CA ALA A 191 -1.54 3.62 -20.49
C ALA A 191 -1.67 2.10 -20.36
N PHE A 192 -2.75 1.53 -20.89
CA PHE A 192 -2.97 0.08 -20.87
C PHE A 192 -2.34 -0.60 -22.08
N ARG A 193 -1.84 -1.82 -21.89
CA ARG A 193 -1.30 -2.66 -22.96
C ARG A 193 -2.35 -2.93 -24.03
N ASP A 194 -3.52 -3.42 -23.63
CA ASP A 194 -4.60 -3.84 -24.53
C ASP A 194 -5.98 -3.47 -23.97
N ASP A 195 -7.01 -3.73 -24.77
CA ASP A 195 -8.40 -3.39 -24.47
C ASP A 195 -8.96 -4.21 -23.29
N ASP A 196 -8.42 -5.40 -23.02
CA ASP A 196 -8.92 -6.25 -21.93
C ASP A 196 -8.51 -5.67 -20.57
N TRP A 197 -7.26 -5.22 -20.44
CA TRP A 197 -6.84 -4.49 -19.24
C TRP A 197 -7.48 -3.10 -19.15
N GLN A 198 -7.74 -2.45 -20.28
CA GLN A 198 -8.42 -1.16 -20.31
C GLN A 198 -9.86 -1.23 -19.77
N LYS A 199 -10.59 -2.33 -20.02
CA LYS A 199 -11.93 -2.58 -19.43
C LYS A 199 -11.90 -2.71 -17.90
N LEU A 200 -10.74 -3.06 -17.34
CA LEU A 200 -10.52 -3.17 -15.90
C LEU A 200 -9.99 -1.86 -15.30
N ASN A 201 -9.85 -0.79 -16.08
CA ASN A 201 -9.40 0.50 -15.58
C ASN A 201 -10.35 1.02 -14.49
N PRO A 202 -9.91 1.11 -13.21
CA PRO A 202 -10.76 1.54 -12.10
C PRO A 202 -11.05 3.05 -12.12
N PHE A 203 -10.42 3.80 -13.02
CA PHE A 203 -10.55 5.27 -13.13
C PHE A 203 -11.20 5.72 -14.45
N ALA A 204 -11.68 4.79 -15.27
CA ALA A 204 -12.48 5.15 -16.44
C ALA A 204 -13.82 5.74 -15.96
N ARG A 205 -14.11 6.98 -16.35
CA ARG A 205 -15.44 7.59 -16.17
C ARG A 205 -16.43 7.05 -17.19
#